data_AF-A0A8J3TX82-F1
#
_entry.id   AF-A0A8J3TX82-F1
#
_cell.length_a   1.000
_cell.length_b   1.000
_cell.length_c   1.000
_cell.angle_alpha   90.00
_cell.angle_beta   90.00
_cell.angle_gamma   90.00
#
_symmetry.space_group_name_H-M   'P 1'
#
loop_
_entity.id
_entity.type
_entity.pdbx_description
1 polymer ?
#
loop_
_entity_poly.entity_id
_entity_poly.type
_entity_poly.pdbx_seq_one_letter_code
_entity_poly.pdbx_strand_id
1 'polypeptide(L)' 'MRIRLDGTPAEIIDALFRLRQTFTVSGVSRAYPDRAKKHRWRVFVTTTPRERR' A
#
# COMPACT_ATOMS: atom_id res chain seq x y z
N MET A 1 7.73 9.01 3.89
CA MET A 1 7.57 7.73 4.60
C MET A 1 7.33 6.62 3.58
N ARG A 2 7.77 5.39 3.86
CA ARG A 2 7.49 4.24 3.00
C ARG A 2 6.76 3.16 3.81
N ILE A 3 5.58 2.77 3.34
CA ILE A 3 4.70 1.79 3.99
C ILE A 3 4.72 0.51 3.17
N ARG A 4 4.86 -0.64 3.82
CA ARG A 4 4.77 -1.95 3.19
C ARG A 4 3.38 -2.53 3.44
N LEU A 5 2.66 -2.88 2.38
CA LEU A 5 1.38 -3.56 2.42
C LEU A 5 1.58 -5.02 2.04
N ASP A 6 1.10 -5.94 2.87
CA ASP A 6 1.17 -7.38 2.66
C ASP A 6 -0.21 -8.00 2.82
N GLY A 7 -0.81 -8.50 1.75
CA GLY A 7 -2.16 -9.03 1.83
C GLY A 7 -2.64 -9.63 0.52
N THR A 8 -3.91 -10.01 0.51
CA THR A 8 -4.63 -10.32 -0.72
C THR A 8 -4.81 -9.06 -1.57
N PRO A 9 -5.11 -9.18 -2.88
CA PRO A 9 -5.36 -8.02 -3.71
C PRO A 9 -6.47 -7.10 -3.16
N ALA A 10 -7.54 -7.67 -2.58
CA ALA A 10 -8.63 -6.91 -1.99
C ALA A 10 -8.17 -6.09 -0.77
N GLU A 11 -7.42 -6.69 0.15
CA GLU A 11 -6.88 -6.00 1.33
C GLU A 11 -5.91 -4.88 0.94
N ILE A 12 -5.08 -5.09 -0.09
CA ILE A 12 -4.15 -4.07 -0.58
C ILE A 12 -4.92 -2.87 -1.14
N ILE A 13 -5.98 -3.11 -1.92
CA ILE A 13 -6.80 -2.03 -2.49
C ILE A 13 -7.51 -1.25 -1.37
N ASP A 14 -8.12 -1.94 -0.39
CA ASP A 14 -8.76 -1.26 0.75
C ASP A 14 -7.76 -0.42 1.55
N ALA A 15 -6.58 -0.99 1.85
CA ALA A 15 -5.52 -0.27 2.55
C ALA A 15 -5.03 0.96 1.77
N LEU A 16 -4.86 0.85 0.45
CA LEU A 16 -4.50 2.00 -0.40
C LEU A 16 -5.56 3.10 -0.36
N PHE A 17 -6.84 2.73 -0.41
CA PHE A 17 -7.94 3.69 -0.35
C PHE A 17 -7.93 4.45 0.97
N ARG A 18 -7.77 3.74 2.10
CA ARG A 18 -7.65 4.35 3.43
C ARG A 18 -6.40 5.24 3.56
N LEU A 19 -5.24 4.77 3.09
CA LEU A 19 -4.00 5.54 3.15
C LEU A 19 -4.11 6.87 2.41
N ARG A 20 -4.81 6.91 1.27
CA ARG A 20 -5.01 8.14 0.49
C ARG A 20 -5.89 9.18 1.20
N GLN A 21 -6.70 8.78 2.18
CA GLN A 21 -7.50 9.70 2.98
C GLN A 21 -6.63 10.46 3.99
N THR A 22 -5.60 9.80 4.53
CA THR A 22 -4.74 10.35 5.59
C THR A 22 -3.41 10.91 5.07
N PHE A 23 -2.87 10.33 4.00
CA PHE A 23 -1.57 10.67 3.45
C PHE A 23 -1.66 11.06 1.97
N THR A 24 -0.72 11.89 1.55
CA THR A 24 -0.47 12.09 0.12
C THR A 24 0.36 10.92 -0.38
N VAL A 25 -0.24 10.05 -1.20
CA VAL A 25 0.46 8.92 -1.83
C VAL A 25 1.20 9.44 -3.06
N SER A 26 2.53 9.42 -3.04
CA SER A 26 3.39 9.91 -4.12
C SER A 26 3.86 8.81 -5.08
N GLY A 27 3.76 7.54 -4.68
CA GLY A 27 4.11 6.44 -5.54
C GLY A 27 3.75 5.08 -4.96
N VAL A 28 3.53 4.12 -5.85
CA VAL A 28 3.22 2.73 -5.52
C VAL A 28 4.13 1.83 -6.34
N SER A 29 4.80 0.87 -5.70
CA SER A 29 5.63 -0.10 -6.41
C SER A 29 4.78 -1.10 -7.19
N ARG A 30 5.43 -1.85 -8.09
CA ARG A 30 4.84 -3.08 -8.64
C ARG A 30 4.44 -4.03 -7.51
N ALA A 31 3.36 -4.78 -7.72
CA ALA A 31 2.95 -5.85 -6.82
C ALA A 31 3.88 -7.06 -6.97
N TYR A 32 4.43 -7.52 -5.85
CA TYR A 32 5.29 -8.69 -5.77
C TYR A 32 4.51 -9.86 -5.17
N PRO A 33 4.37 -10.99 -5.86
CA PRO A 33 3.71 -12.16 -5.28
C PRO A 33 4.59 -12.77 -4.20
N ASP A 34 3.97 -13.16 -3.08
CA ASP A 34 4.65 -13.93 -2.04
C ASP A 34 4.74 -15.39 -2.50
N ARG A 35 5.98 -15.88 -2.70
CA ARG A 35 6.22 -17.26 -3.15
C ARG A 35 5.87 -18.29 -2.09
N ALA A 36 5.89 -17.92 -0.80
CA ALA A 36 5.56 -18.82 0.29
C ALA A 36 4.05 -18.91 0.56
N LYS A 37 3.28 -17.91 0.14
CA LYS A 37 1.84 -17.82 0.39
C LYS A 37 1.09 -17.49 -0.88
N LYS A 38 0.46 -18.52 -1.47
CA LYS A 38 -0.39 -18.37 -2.66
C LYS A 38 -1.44 -17.27 -2.42
N HIS A 39 -1.66 -16.43 -3.42
CA HIS A 39 -2.60 -15.29 -3.40
C HIS A 39 -2.24 -14.12 -2.47
N ARG A 40 -1.08 -14.11 -1.82
CA ARG A 40 -0.57 -12.92 -1.13
C ARG A 40 0.37 -12.13 -2.01
N TRP A 41 0.26 -10.83 -1.89
CA TRP A 41 1.04 -9.85 -2.62
C TRP A 41 1.64 -8.84 -1.65
N ARG A 42 2.75 -8.25 -2.07
CA ARG A 42 3.46 -7.19 -1.37
C ARG A 42 3.57 -5.97 -2.26
N VAL A 43 3.22 -4.81 -1.73
CA VAL A 43 3.35 -3.52 -2.40
C VAL A 43 4.02 -2.53 -1.44
N PHE A 44 4.87 -1.68 -1.98
CA PHE A 44 5.45 -0.56 -1.24
C PHE A 44 4.79 0.74 -1.68
N VAL A 45 4.29 1.48 -0.71
CA VAL A 45 3.62 2.77 -0.92
C VAL A 45 4.52 3.86 -0.36
N THR A 46 4.88 4.81 -1.21
CA THR A 46 5.60 6.01 -0.79
C THR A 46 4.57 7.08 -0.48
N THR A 47 4.63 7.61 0.74
CA THR A 47 3.68 8.58 1.25
C THR A 47 4.38 9.77 1.88
N THR A 48 3.73 10.93 1.82
CA THR A 48 4.07 12.10 2.62
C THR A 48 2.90 12.43 3.56
N PRO A 49 3.17 12.90 4.79
CA PRO A 49 2.13 13.43 5.66
C PRO A 49 1.33 14.50 4.91
N ARG A 50 0.01 14.41 4.96
CA ARG A 50 -0.85 15.48 4.46
C ARG A 50 -0.96 16.51 5.58
N GLU A 51 -0.61 17.77 5.30
CA GLU A 51 -0.89 18.85 6.25
C GLU A 51 -2.40 18.89 6.47
N ARG A 52 -2.80 18.60 7.71
CA ARG A 52 -4.18 18.63 8.14
C ARG A 52 -4.53 20.10 8.33
N ARG A 53 -5.08 20.70 7.27
CA ARG A 53 -5.58 22.08 7.30
C ARG A 53 -6.92 22.14 8.01
#